data_AF-A0A965KZZ1-F1
#
_entry.id   AF-A0A965KZZ1-F1
#
_cell.length_a   1.000
_cell.length_b   1.000
_cell.length_c   1.000
_cell.angle_alpha   90.00
_cell.angle_beta   90.00
_cell.angle_gamma   90.00
#
_symmetry.space_group_name_H-M   'P 1'
#
loop_
_entity.id
_entity.type
_entity.pdbx_description
1 polymer ?
#
loop_
_entity_poly.entity_id
_entity_poly.type
_entity_poly.pdbx_seq_one_letter_code
_entity_poly.pdbx_strand_id
1 'polypeptide(L)' 'MAEVVCVCNGVFDDDLREYLDRIPIESIESLRARERICNKCRQCEPTVMAEIESAKKRRAGRPAPSPLSWDS' A
#
# COMPACT_ATOMS: atom_id res chain seq x y z
N MET A 1 16.00 3.20 -5.72
CA MET A 1 16.69 2.23 -4.85
C MET A 1 15.67 1.88 -3.79
N ALA A 2 15.26 0.62 -3.70
CA ALA A 2 14.21 0.23 -2.77
C ALA A 2 14.70 0.39 -1.32
N GLU A 3 13.89 1.03 -0.49
CA GLU A 3 14.18 1.22 0.94
C GLU A 3 13.46 0.16 1.77
N VAL A 4 14.10 -0.33 2.84
CA VAL A 4 13.48 -1.30 3.73
C VAL A 4 12.47 -0.58 4.62
N VAL A 5 11.18 -0.90 4.44
CA VAL A 5 10.09 -0.39 5.26
C VAL A 5 9.93 -1.19 6.54
N CYS A 6 10.05 -2.52 6.48
CA CYS A 6 9.93 -3.38 7.66
C CYS A 6 11.08 -4.39 7.69
N VAL A 7 12.06 -4.16 8.58
CA VAL A 7 13.20 -5.08 8.77
C VAL A 7 12.75 -6.45 9.28
N CYS A 8 11.78 -6.50 10.20
CA CYS A 8 11.34 -7.75 10.82
C CYS A 8 10.78 -8.77 9.83
N ASN A 9 10.06 -8.29 8.80
CA ASN A 9 9.40 -9.14 7.81
C ASN A 9 10.05 -9.01 6.42
N GLY A 10 11.17 -8.28 6.29
CA GLY A 10 11.86 -8.07 5.02
C GLY A 10 11.02 -7.37 3.95
N VAL A 11 10.22 -6.36 4.34
CA VAL A 11 9.38 -5.62 3.38
C VAL A 11 10.11 -4.39 2.87
N PHE A 12 10.16 -4.27 1.55
CA PHE A 12 10.67 -3.11 0.83
C PHE A 12 9.55 -2.16 0.42
N ASP A 13 9.87 -0.89 0.23
CA ASP A 13 8.90 0.16 -0.13
C ASP A 13 8.25 -0.10 -1.49
N ASP A 14 9.02 -0.53 -2.49
CA ASP A 14 8.51 -0.85 -3.83
C ASP A 14 7.48 -2.00 -3.79
N ASP A 15 7.79 -3.10 -3.07
CA ASP A 15 6.88 -4.23 -2.90
C ASP A 15 5.59 -3.82 -2.17
N LEU A 16 5.72 -2.97 -1.14
CA LEU A 16 4.58 -2.46 -0.39
C LEU A 16 3.70 -1.56 -1.27
N ARG A 17 4.32 -0.66 -2.05
CA ARG A 17 3.60 0.24 -2.97
C ARG A 17 2.87 -0.53 -4.05
N GLU A 18 3.54 -1.49 -4.69
CA GLU A 18 2.94 -2.34 -5.71
C GLU A 18 1.75 -3.13 -5.14
N TYR A 19 1.90 -3.67 -3.93
CA TYR A 19 0.83 -4.37 -3.25
C TYR A 19 -0.37 -3.45 -2.95
N LEU A 20 -0.11 -2.25 -2.42
CA LEU A 20 -1.13 -1.26 -2.11
C LEU A 20 -1.82 -0.73 -3.37
N ASP A 21 -1.13 -0.65 -4.51
CA ASP A 21 -1.75 -0.20 -5.76
C ASP A 21 -2.68 -1.28 -6.33
N ARG A 22 -2.36 -2.56 -6.13
CA ARG A 22 -3.18 -3.70 -6.59
C ARG A 22 -4.35 -4.01 -5.66
N ILE A 23 -4.17 -3.87 -4.35
CA ILE A 23 -5.14 -4.29 -3.35
C ILE A 23 -5.53 -3.10 -2.46
N PRO A 24 -6.82 -2.71 -2.43
CA PRO A 24 -7.26 -1.58 -1.64
C PRO A 24 -7.26 -1.92 -0.15
N ILE A 25 -6.13 -1.67 0.49
CA ILE A 25 -5.95 -1.66 1.94
C ILE A 25 -6.27 -0.25 2.45
N GLU A 26 -7.07 -0.15 3.52
CA GLU A 26 -7.42 1.13 4.14
C GLU A 26 -6.72 1.38 5.48
N SER A 27 -6.16 0.34 6.10
CA SER A 27 -5.59 0.40 7.44
C SER A 27 -4.41 -0.56 7.63
N ILE A 28 -3.53 -0.26 8.60
CA ILE A 28 -2.35 -1.08 8.88
C ILE A 28 -2.71 -2.44 9.48
N GLU A 29 -3.84 -2.54 10.20
CA GLU A 29 -4.37 -3.78 10.76
C GLU A 29 -4.60 -4.82 9.67
N SER A 30 -5.07 -4.38 8.49
CA SER A 30 -5.28 -5.26 7.33
C SER A 30 -3.97 -5.85 6.80
N LEU A 31 -2.85 -5.13 6.91
CA LEU A 31 -1.52 -5.63 6.54
C LEU A 31 -0.97 -6.58 7.61
N ARG A 32 -1.20 -6.27 8.88
CA ARG A 32 -0.81 -7.11 10.02
C ARG A 32 -1.55 -8.46 10.01
N ALA A 33 -2.84 -8.46 9.70
CA ALA A 33 -3.65 -9.67 9.59
C ALA A 33 -3.18 -10.60 8.45
N ARG A 34 -2.47 -10.06 7.46
CA ARG A 34 -1.88 -10.81 6.34
C ARG A 34 -0.38 -11.09 6.54
N GLU A 35 0.13 -10.86 7.76
CA GLU A 35 1.52 -11.03 8.17
C GLU A 35 2.56 -10.28 7.31
N ARG A 36 2.14 -9.30 6.50
CA ARG A 36 3.06 -8.51 5.68
C ARG A 36 3.89 -7.56 6.54
N ILE A 37 3.29 -6.94 7.55
CA ILE A 37 3.96 -5.98 8.41
C ILE A 37 4.01 -6.50 9.85
N CYS A 38 5.16 -6.32 10.50
CA CYS A 38 5.35 -6.72 11.89
C CYS A 38 4.43 -5.94 12.84
N ASN A 39 3.74 -6.66 13.73
CA ASN A 39 2.92 -6.08 14.81
C ASN A 39 3.65 -6.00 16.16
N LYS A 40 4.86 -6.57 16.27
CA LYS A 40 5.60 -6.64 17.55
C LYS A 40 6.43 -5.39 17.83
N CYS A 41 7.34 -5.01 16.92
CA CYS A 41 8.25 -3.88 17.16
C CYS A 41 7.62 -2.51 16.88
N ARG A 42 6.57 -2.49 16.02
CA ARG A 42 5.84 -1.31 15.55
C ARG A 42 6.68 -0.20 14.91
N GLN A 43 7.96 -0.42 14.65
CA GLN A 43 8.89 0.58 14.10
C GLN A 43 8.52 1.03 12.68
N CYS A 44 7.93 0.15 11.90
CA CYS A 44 7.53 0.39 10.52
C CYS A 44 6.13 1.03 10.38
N GLU A 45 5.38 1.17 11.49
CA GLU A 45 4.02 1.70 11.50
C GLU A 45 3.87 3.11 10.88
N PRO A 46 4.69 4.13 11.24
CA PRO A 46 4.55 5.46 10.65
C PRO A 46 4.78 5.46 9.14
N THR A 47 5.80 4.72 8.66
CA THR A 47 6.12 4.62 7.23
C THR A 47 5.00 3.91 6.46
N VAL A 48 4.50 2.79 7.00
CA VAL A 48 3.42 2.02 6.39
C VAL A 48 2.12 2.84 6.31
N MET A 49 1.79 3.59 7.36
CA MET A 49 0.62 4.47 7.35
C MET A 49 0.74 5.56 6.29
N ALA A 50 1.92 6.17 6.13
CA ALA A 50 2.16 7.17 5.09
C ALA A 50 2.00 6.58 3.67
N GLU A 51 2.45 5.34 3.44
CA GLU A 51 2.28 4.66 2.15
C GLU A 51 0.83 4.27 1.86
N ILE A 52 0.06 3.86 2.88
CA ILE A 52 -1.38 3.62 2.76
C ILE A 52 -2.11 4.90 2.32
N GLU A 53 -1.84 6.02 2.99
CA GLU A 53 -2.45 7.31 2.63
C GLU A 53 -2.02 7.79 1.24
N SER A 54 -0.76 7.57 0.88
CA SER A 54 -0.26 7.87 -0.47
C SER A 54 -0.95 7.01 -1.53
N ALA A 55 -1.15 5.72 -1.27
CA ALA A 55 -1.88 4.82 -2.17
C ALA A 55 -3.34 5.25 -2.36
N LYS A 56 -4.02 5.67 -1.27
CA LYS A 56 -5.37 6.23 -1.35
C LYS A 56 -5.42 7.44 -2.28
N LYS A 57 -4.48 8.38 -2.15
CA LYS A 57 -4.39 9.56 -3.02
C LYS A 57 -4.13 9.19 -4.48
N ARG A 58 -3.21 8.25 -4.74
CA ARG A 58 -2.93 7.74 -6.10
C ARG A 58 -4.17 7.13 -6.76
N ARG A 59 -4.98 6.40 -5.98
CA ARG A 59 -6.22 5.79 -6.46
C ARG A 59 -7.34 6.83 -6.63
N ALA A 60 -7.46 7.80 -5.74
CA ALA A 60 -8.45 8.88 -5.85
C ALA A 60 -8.19 9.82 -7.04
N GLY A 61 -6.92 10.02 -7.42
CA GLY A 61 -6.52 10.79 -8.61
C GLY A 61 -6.56 9.99 -9.91
N ARG A 62 -6.77 8.67 -9.87
CA ARG A 62 -7.00 7.85 -11.06
C ARG A 62 -8.49 7.93 -11.39
N PRO A 63 -8.91 8.60 -12.49
CA PRO A 63 -10.29 8.49 -12.92
C PRO A 63 -10.60 7.00 -13.08
N ALA A 64 -11.71 6.53 -12.52
CA ALA A 64 -12.23 5.21 -12.83
C ALA A 64 -12.23 5.06 -14.36
N PRO A 65 -11.85 3.91 -14.93
CA PRO A 65 -11.97 3.73 -16.38
C PRO A 65 -13.43 4.00 -16.74
N SER A 66 -13.67 5.11 -17.45
CA SER A 66 -15.01 5.50 -17.89
C SER A 66 -15.59 4.35 -18.70
N PRO A 67 -16.81 3.86 -18.41
CA PRO A 67 -17.44 2.77 -19.16
C PRO A 67 -17.79 3.09 -20.63
N LEU A 68 -17.34 4.22 -21.18
CA LEU A 68 -17.97 4.86 -22.35
C LEU A 68 -17.00 5.17 -23.53
N SER A 69 -15.94 4.39 -23.73
CA SER A 69 -15.04 4.59 -24.89
C SER A 69 -15.18 3.54 -26.00
N TRP A 70 -16.35 2.91 -26.16
CA TRP A 70 -16.64 1.93 -27.24
C TRP A 70 -17.68 2.43 -28.26
N ASP A 71 -17.94 3.74 -28.32
CA ASP A 71 -18.84 4.32 -29.32
C ASP A 71 -18.08 5.39 -30.15
N SER A 72 -17.43 4.94 -31.23
CA SER A 72 -17.17 5.69 -32.49
C SER A 72 -16.53 4.77 -33.52
#